data_AF-A0A2G6MM00-F1
#
_entry.id   AF-A0A2G6MM00-F1
#
_cell.length_a   1.000
_cell.length_b   1.000
_cell.length_c   1.000
_cell.angle_alpha   90.00
_cell.angle_beta   90.00
_cell.angle_gamma   90.00
#
_symmetry.space_group_name_H-M   'P 1'
#
loop_
_entity.id
_entity.type
_entity.pdbx_description
1 polymer ?
#
loop_
_entity_poly.entity_id
_entity_poly.type
_entity_poly.pdbx_seq_one_letter_code
_entity_poly.pdbx_strand_id
1 'polypeptide(L)'
;MSKLQKINNYRLLPVDQQEWLAQIADTHGFSFQQLRLLVQYSMDLVCWSKDGLAQFYRPSAAGHLKGKPAAAKIFQQLKDGYDALRTGLKSYPDHTRTGELAPASEIKFPKSQIMETDLKGAIMGKCPVASEKTRCCNLNTLDAVQQCGFGCSYCSIQSFYHGNQVRFVRDLALHLENLELDTDRPIHIGTGQSSDSLMWGNR
;
A
#
# COMPACT_ATOMS: atom_id res chain seq x y z
N MET A 1 -30.81 -2.98 -15.83
CA MET A 1 -29.52 -2.65 -15.17
C MET A 1 -28.44 -3.58 -15.68
N SER A 2 -27.36 -3.04 -16.24
CA SER A 2 -26.21 -3.82 -16.69
C SER A 2 -25.63 -4.64 -15.53
N LYS A 3 -25.18 -5.88 -15.80
CA LYS A 3 -24.55 -6.74 -14.78
C LYS A 3 -23.35 -6.05 -14.10
N LEU A 4 -22.67 -5.16 -14.82
CA LEU A 4 -21.55 -4.36 -14.32
C LEU A 4 -21.96 -3.39 -13.21
N GLN A 5 -23.16 -2.80 -13.28
CA GLN A 5 -23.63 -1.84 -12.27
C GLN A 5 -23.86 -2.46 -10.89
N LYS A 6 -23.93 -3.80 -10.80
CA LYS A 6 -24.04 -4.56 -9.55
C LYS A 6 -22.68 -4.81 -8.89
N ILE A 7 -21.58 -4.45 -9.54
CA ILE A 7 -20.21 -4.65 -9.05
C ILE A 7 -19.78 -3.37 -8.35
N ASN A 8 -19.58 -3.40 -7.03
CA ASN A 8 -19.36 -2.22 -6.19
C ASN A 8 -18.30 -1.26 -6.73
N ASN A 9 -17.17 -1.80 -7.21
CA ASN A 9 -16.03 -0.99 -7.63
C ASN A 9 -16.14 -0.47 -9.06
N TYR A 10 -17.12 -0.92 -9.87
CA TYR A 10 -17.23 -0.51 -11.27
C TYR A 10 -17.40 1.01 -11.42
N ARG A 11 -18.18 1.64 -10.52
CA ARG A 11 -18.42 3.09 -10.54
C ARG A 11 -17.21 3.93 -10.12
N LEU A 12 -16.20 3.30 -9.53
CA LEU A 12 -14.96 3.95 -9.09
C LEU A 12 -13.90 4.01 -10.20
N LEU A 13 -14.10 3.28 -11.30
CA LEU A 13 -13.19 3.31 -12.44
C LEU A 13 -13.28 4.66 -13.17
N PRO A 14 -12.21 5.08 -13.86
CA PRO A 14 -12.27 6.16 -14.85
C PRO A 14 -13.38 5.93 -15.89
N VAL A 15 -13.99 7.01 -16.38
CA VAL A 15 -15.16 6.95 -17.27
C VAL A 15 -14.87 6.17 -18.55
N ASP A 16 -13.70 6.38 -19.14
CA ASP A 16 -13.22 5.66 -20.33
C ASP A 16 -13.15 4.15 -20.11
N GLN A 17 -12.67 3.71 -18.93
CA GLN A 17 -12.62 2.29 -18.58
C GLN A 17 -14.02 1.72 -18.33
N GLN A 18 -14.93 2.51 -17.73
CA GLN A 18 -16.32 2.10 -17.53
C GLN A 18 -17.03 1.86 -18.87
N GLU A 19 -16.88 2.78 -19.81
CA GLU A 19 -17.47 2.71 -21.15
C GLU A 19 -16.91 1.54 -21.94
N TRP A 20 -15.59 1.37 -21.93
CA TRP A 20 -14.93 0.25 -22.63
C TRP A 20 -15.37 -1.11 -22.06
N LEU A 21 -15.46 -1.24 -20.73
CA LEU A 21 -15.95 -2.47 -20.09
C LEU A 21 -17.43 -2.76 -20.41
N ALA A 22 -18.27 -1.72 -20.53
CA ALA A 22 -19.65 -1.89 -20.96
C ALA A 22 -19.72 -2.41 -22.40
N GLN A 23 -18.95 -1.79 -23.31
CA GLN A 23 -18.88 -2.19 -24.71
C GLN A 23 -18.42 -3.66 -24.86
N ILE A 24 -17.37 -4.06 -24.14
CA ILE A 24 -16.84 -5.43 -24.26
C ILE A 24 -17.79 -6.46 -23.63
N ALA A 25 -18.53 -6.09 -22.58
CA ALA A 25 -19.53 -6.95 -21.95
C ALA A 25 -20.79 -7.14 -22.79
N ASP A 26 -21.16 -6.15 -23.59
CA ASP A 26 -22.26 -6.28 -24.55
C ASP A 26 -21.83 -7.05 -25.80
N THR A 27 -20.57 -6.90 -26.22
CA THR A 27 -19.99 -7.64 -27.35
C THR A 27 -19.79 -9.12 -27.03
N HIS A 28 -19.32 -9.44 -25.81
CA HIS A 28 -19.02 -10.80 -25.37
C HIS A 28 -19.91 -11.15 -24.18
N GLY A 29 -20.66 -12.25 -24.28
CA GLY A 29 -21.55 -12.72 -23.22
C GLY A 29 -20.83 -13.28 -21.98
N PHE A 30 -20.03 -12.46 -21.29
CA PHE A 30 -19.28 -12.85 -20.09
C PHE A 30 -20.20 -13.22 -18.93
N SER A 31 -19.73 -14.15 -18.11
CA SER A 31 -20.37 -14.48 -16.83
C SER A 31 -20.20 -13.31 -15.84
N PHE A 32 -21.05 -13.28 -14.81
CA PHE A 32 -20.92 -12.25 -13.76
C PHE A 32 -19.54 -12.30 -13.07
N GLN A 33 -19.01 -13.50 -12.84
CA GLN A 33 -17.69 -13.66 -12.23
C GLN A 33 -16.57 -13.15 -13.13
N GLN A 34 -16.66 -13.36 -14.45
CA GLN A 34 -15.71 -12.80 -15.41
C GLN A 34 -15.75 -11.27 -15.39
N LEU A 35 -16.95 -10.67 -15.42
CA LEU A 35 -17.11 -9.22 -15.34
C LEU A 35 -16.52 -8.64 -14.04
N ARG A 36 -16.74 -9.32 -12.91
CA ARG A 36 -16.14 -8.93 -11.62
C ARG A 36 -14.61 -8.93 -11.68
N LEU A 37 -14.01 -9.96 -12.29
CA LEU A 37 -12.56 -10.03 -12.47
C LEU A 37 -12.05 -8.93 -13.40
N LEU A 38 -12.74 -8.65 -14.52
CA LEU A 38 -12.34 -7.58 -15.44
C LEU A 38 -12.39 -6.19 -14.76
N VAL A 39 -13.39 -5.92 -13.92
CA VAL A 39 -13.45 -4.70 -13.10
C VAL A 39 -12.26 -4.63 -12.14
N GLN A 40 -11.93 -5.73 -11.45
CA GLN A 40 -10.79 -5.79 -10.55
C GLN A 40 -9.46 -5.57 -11.29
N TYR A 41 -9.25 -6.21 -12.43
CA TYR A 41 -8.05 -6.01 -13.24
C TYR A 41 -7.93 -4.56 -13.72
N SER A 42 -9.04 -3.93 -14.09
CA SER A 42 -9.04 -2.51 -14.49
C SER A 42 -8.66 -1.59 -13.33
N MET A 43 -9.15 -1.87 -12.12
CA MET A 43 -8.76 -1.12 -10.92
C MET A 43 -7.26 -1.26 -10.63
N ASP A 44 -6.73 -2.49 -10.71
CA ASP A 44 -5.31 -2.74 -10.49
C ASP A 44 -4.45 -2.01 -11.53
N LEU A 45 -4.84 -2.00 -12.80
CA LEU A 45 -4.11 -1.29 -13.87
C LEU A 45 -4.10 0.22 -13.65
N VAL A 46 -5.21 0.79 -13.19
CA VAL A 46 -5.28 2.21 -12.77
C VAL A 46 -4.31 2.46 -11.62
N CYS A 47 -4.31 1.63 -10.58
CA CYS A 47 -3.38 1.74 -9.45
C CYS A 47 -1.91 1.61 -9.88
N TRP A 48 -1.63 0.80 -10.89
CA TRP A 48 -0.27 0.61 -11.42
C TRP A 48 0.13 1.69 -12.44
N SER A 49 -0.73 2.67 -12.71
CA SER A 49 -0.53 3.68 -13.76
C SER A 49 -0.17 3.02 -15.11
N LYS A 50 -0.88 1.94 -15.45
CA LYS A 50 -0.78 1.23 -16.72
C LYS A 50 -2.02 1.47 -17.57
N ASP A 51 -1.88 1.29 -18.88
CA ASP A 51 -3.01 1.36 -19.79
C ASP A 51 -4.10 0.34 -19.40
N GLY A 52 -5.35 0.64 -19.75
CA GLY A 52 -6.47 -0.23 -19.46
C GLY A 52 -6.40 -1.60 -20.16
N LEU A 53 -7.37 -2.46 -19.86
CA LEU A 53 -7.47 -3.81 -20.45
C LEU A 53 -7.59 -3.80 -21.99
N ALA A 54 -7.99 -2.68 -22.59
CA ALA A 54 -8.05 -2.48 -24.04
C ALA A 54 -6.73 -2.84 -24.74
N GLN A 55 -5.58 -2.61 -24.10
CA GLN A 55 -4.26 -2.92 -24.67
C GLN A 55 -4.09 -4.41 -25.02
N PHE A 56 -4.76 -5.30 -24.27
CA PHE A 56 -4.67 -6.76 -24.42
C PHE A 56 -5.77 -7.34 -25.31
N TYR A 57 -6.78 -6.55 -25.63
CA TYR A 57 -7.93 -7.04 -26.38
C TYR A 57 -7.55 -7.29 -27.84
N ARG A 58 -7.71 -8.54 -28.31
CA ARG A 58 -7.64 -8.90 -29.73
C ARG A 58 -8.90 -9.68 -30.13
N PRO A 59 -9.84 -9.09 -30.89
CA PRO A 59 -11.07 -9.77 -31.28
C PRO A 59 -10.82 -11.07 -32.07
N SER A 60 -9.71 -11.14 -32.82
CA SER A 60 -9.31 -12.33 -33.58
C SER A 60 -8.97 -13.55 -32.72
N ALA A 61 -8.73 -13.39 -31.41
CA ALA A 61 -8.36 -14.50 -30.54
C ALA A 61 -9.49 -15.53 -30.33
N ALA A 62 -10.74 -15.16 -30.59
CA ALA A 62 -11.86 -16.10 -30.59
C ALA A 62 -11.84 -17.05 -31.80
N GLY A 63 -11.17 -16.69 -32.91
CA GLY A 63 -11.16 -17.47 -34.14
C GLY A 63 -12.57 -17.77 -34.66
N HIS A 64 -12.87 -19.06 -34.86
CA HIS A 64 -14.18 -19.53 -35.30
C HIS A 64 -15.17 -19.82 -34.16
N LEU A 65 -14.74 -19.68 -32.90
CA LEU A 65 -15.58 -19.96 -31.74
C LEU A 65 -16.74 -18.95 -31.66
N LYS A 66 -17.90 -19.41 -31.20
CA LYS A 66 -19.08 -18.56 -30.97
C LYS A 66 -19.64 -18.78 -29.57
N GLY A 67 -20.35 -17.79 -29.04
CA GLY A 67 -21.04 -17.89 -27.74
C GLY A 67 -20.06 -18.03 -26.56
N LYS A 68 -20.42 -18.88 -25.59
CA LYS A 68 -19.66 -19.03 -24.33
C LYS A 68 -18.17 -19.42 -24.52
N PRO A 69 -17.81 -20.37 -25.42
CA PRO A 69 -16.41 -20.68 -25.70
C PRO A 69 -15.60 -19.47 -26.22
N ALA A 70 -16.19 -18.64 -27.08
CA ALA A 70 -15.55 -17.42 -27.57
C ALA A 70 -15.32 -16.42 -26.44
N ALA A 71 -16.34 -16.17 -25.62
CA ALA A 71 -16.23 -15.29 -24.46
C ALA A 71 -15.16 -15.80 -23.46
N ALA A 72 -15.10 -17.10 -23.20
CA ALA A 72 -14.07 -17.68 -22.33
C ALA A 72 -12.66 -17.48 -22.91
N LYS A 73 -12.48 -17.61 -24.23
CA LYS A 73 -11.19 -17.41 -24.90
C LYS A 73 -10.73 -15.94 -24.84
N ILE A 74 -11.64 -15.00 -25.08
CA ILE A 74 -11.37 -13.56 -24.96
C ILE A 74 -11.06 -13.19 -23.51
N PHE A 75 -11.83 -13.72 -22.55
CA PHE A 75 -11.54 -13.52 -21.13
C PHE A 75 -10.16 -14.02 -20.75
N GLN A 76 -9.79 -15.22 -21.21
CA GLN A 76 -8.47 -15.81 -20.95
C GLN A 76 -7.35 -14.94 -21.52
N GLN A 77 -7.51 -14.42 -22.74
CA GLN A 77 -6.54 -13.48 -23.32
C GLN A 77 -6.34 -12.23 -22.44
N LEU A 78 -7.43 -11.60 -21.99
CA LEU A 78 -7.36 -10.41 -21.13
C LEU A 78 -6.66 -10.73 -19.80
N LYS A 79 -6.99 -11.89 -19.22
CA LYS A 79 -6.36 -12.39 -18.01
C LYS A 79 -4.87 -12.65 -18.19
N ASP A 80 -4.47 -13.27 -19.30
CA ASP A 80 -3.06 -13.58 -19.59
C ASP A 80 -2.24 -12.29 -19.73
N GLY A 81 -2.79 -11.27 -20.41
CA GLY A 81 -2.16 -9.95 -20.51
C GLY A 81 -1.99 -9.26 -19.14
N TYR A 82 -3.04 -9.27 -18.32
CA TYR A 82 -2.98 -8.77 -16.95
C TYR A 82 -1.96 -9.54 -16.09
N ASP A 83 -1.96 -10.88 -16.16
CA ASP A 83 -1.05 -11.71 -15.37
C ASP A 83 0.40 -11.50 -15.79
N ALA A 84 0.69 -11.28 -17.08
CA ALA A 84 2.03 -10.95 -17.55
C ALA A 84 2.55 -9.64 -16.93
N LEU A 85 1.69 -8.62 -16.78
CA LEU A 85 2.06 -7.41 -16.04
C LEU A 85 2.21 -7.66 -14.55
N ARG A 86 1.34 -8.49 -13.97
CA ARG A 86 1.34 -8.79 -12.54
C ARG A 86 2.60 -9.53 -12.10
N THR A 87 3.04 -10.53 -12.86
CA THR A 87 4.18 -11.40 -12.55
C THR A 87 5.49 -10.94 -13.16
N GLY A 88 5.45 -10.06 -14.17
CA GLY A 88 6.63 -9.48 -14.78
C GLY A 88 7.51 -8.73 -13.78
N LEU A 89 8.81 -8.68 -14.07
CA LEU A 89 9.78 -7.94 -13.27
C LEU A 89 9.33 -6.47 -13.16
N LYS A 90 9.16 -6.00 -11.93
CA LYS A 90 8.76 -4.61 -11.68
C LYS A 90 9.96 -3.72 -11.96
N SER A 91 9.91 -3.02 -13.08
CA SER A 91 10.79 -1.89 -13.34
C SER A 91 10.14 -0.66 -12.73
N TYR A 92 10.72 -0.18 -11.63
CA TYR A 92 10.49 1.18 -11.18
C TYR A 92 11.47 2.03 -11.99
N PRO A 93 11.00 2.84 -12.95
CA PRO A 93 11.91 3.77 -13.62
C PRO A 93 12.62 4.58 -12.54
N ASP A 94 13.88 4.93 -12.78
CA ASP A 94 14.67 5.72 -11.85
C ASP A 94 14.02 7.12 -11.74
N HIS A 95 13.02 7.25 -10.87
CA HIS A 95 12.25 8.47 -10.66
C HIS A 95 13.12 9.59 -10.06
N THR A 96 14.41 9.33 -9.83
CA THR A 96 15.38 10.32 -9.38
C THR A 96 15.72 11.37 -10.44
N ARG A 97 15.25 11.26 -11.70
CA ARG A 97 15.56 12.25 -12.76
C ARG A 97 14.42 12.86 -13.55
N THR A 98 13.21 12.32 -13.49
CA THR A 98 12.05 12.93 -14.17
C THR A 98 10.97 13.18 -13.13
N GLY A 99 10.90 14.43 -12.63
CA GLY A 99 10.03 14.92 -11.56
C GLY A 99 8.52 14.85 -11.84
N GLU A 100 8.03 13.76 -12.42
CA GLU A 100 6.61 13.51 -12.69
C GLU A 100 5.94 12.62 -11.63
N LEU A 101 6.71 11.86 -10.82
CA LEU A 101 6.19 11.07 -9.69
C LEU A 101 6.93 11.29 -8.36
N ALA A 102 8.13 11.87 -8.38
CA ALA A 102 8.59 12.58 -7.21
C ALA A 102 7.78 13.87 -7.15
N PRO A 103 7.05 14.20 -6.06
CA PRO A 103 6.60 15.57 -5.90
C PRO A 103 7.81 16.49 -6.15
N ALA A 104 7.61 17.59 -6.87
CA ALA A 104 8.66 18.51 -7.36
C ALA A 104 9.64 19.01 -6.27
N SER A 105 9.35 18.71 -5.02
CA SER A 105 10.30 18.51 -3.94
C SER A 105 9.78 17.36 -3.11
N GLU A 106 10.61 16.39 -2.71
CA GLU A 106 10.33 15.63 -1.50
C GLU A 106 9.99 16.66 -0.41
N ILE A 107 8.73 16.73 0.01
CA ILE A 107 8.31 17.70 1.03
C ILE A 107 8.89 17.16 2.32
N LYS A 108 10.11 17.58 2.63
CA LYS A 108 10.80 17.21 3.85
C LYS A 108 9.95 17.66 5.02
N PHE A 109 9.77 16.76 5.98
CA PHE A 109 9.06 17.10 7.21
C PHE A 109 9.71 18.36 7.84
N PRO A 110 8.92 19.37 8.24
CA PRO A 110 9.46 20.64 8.70
C PRO A 110 10.44 20.45 9.86
N LYS A 111 11.69 20.91 9.71
CA LYS A 111 12.70 20.79 10.78
C LYS A 111 12.24 21.47 12.08
N SER A 112 11.44 22.53 11.99
CA SER A 112 10.85 23.23 13.14
C SER A 112 9.84 22.40 13.93
N GLN A 113 9.34 21.30 13.36
CA GLN A 113 8.43 20.35 14.02
C GLN A 113 9.17 19.14 14.59
N ILE A 114 10.50 19.05 14.40
CA ILE A 114 11.35 18.05 15.01
C ILE A 114 11.91 18.64 16.31
N MET A 115 11.67 17.95 17.41
CA MET A 115 12.14 18.36 18.73
C MET A 115 12.93 17.24 19.38
N GLU A 116 13.91 17.60 20.20
CA GLU A 116 14.48 16.67 21.16
C GLU A 116 13.74 16.79 22.49
N THR A 117 13.53 15.65 23.14
CA THR A 117 12.96 15.58 24.49
C THR A 117 13.83 14.69 25.35
N ASP A 118 13.92 15.03 26.63
CA ASP A 118 14.53 14.13 27.61
C ASP A 118 13.67 12.85 27.71
N LEU A 119 14.33 11.73 27.93
CA LEU A 119 13.67 10.45 28.14
C LEU A 119 12.86 10.49 29.44
N LYS A 120 11.56 10.18 29.36
CA LYS A 120 10.70 10.03 30.53
C LYS A 120 10.45 8.53 30.78
N GLY A 121 11.17 7.97 31.74
CA GLY A 121 11.09 6.54 32.06
C GLY A 121 12.11 5.71 31.30
N ALA A 122 11.71 4.50 30.87
CA ALA A 122 12.58 3.60 30.10
C ALA A 122 12.40 3.82 28.59
N ILE A 123 13.50 3.73 27.84
CA ILE A 123 13.47 3.78 26.37
C ILE A 123 12.91 2.48 25.76
N MET A 124 13.00 1.38 26.51
CA MET A 124 12.38 0.11 26.18
C MET A 124 10.98 0.02 26.82
N GLY A 125 10.01 -0.40 26.02
CA GLY A 125 8.61 -0.51 26.43
C GLY A 125 7.95 -1.79 25.91
N LYS A 126 6.64 -1.87 26.15
CA LYS A 126 5.77 -2.83 25.48
C LYS A 126 5.01 -2.11 24.38
N CYS A 127 4.64 -2.85 23.33
CA CYS A 127 3.77 -2.33 22.28
C CYS A 127 2.55 -1.59 22.87
N PRO A 128 2.25 -0.35 22.42
CA PRO A 128 1.18 0.48 23.00
C PRO A 128 -0.22 -0.12 22.83
N VAL A 129 -0.36 -1.10 21.94
CA VAL A 129 -1.62 -1.83 21.68
C VAL A 129 -1.74 -3.07 22.59
N ALA A 130 -0.70 -3.43 23.33
CA ALA A 130 -0.71 -4.60 24.20
C ALA A 130 -1.74 -4.43 25.33
N SER A 131 -2.82 -5.20 25.26
CA SER A 131 -3.87 -5.25 26.29
C SER A 131 -4.46 -6.65 26.41
N GLU A 132 -5.11 -6.94 27.53
CA GLU A 132 -5.84 -8.21 27.74
C GLU A 132 -6.96 -8.44 26.72
N LYS A 133 -7.47 -7.36 26.11
CA LYS A 133 -8.53 -7.42 25.09
C LYS A 133 -8.00 -7.73 23.69
N THR A 134 -6.67 -7.72 23.51
CA THR A 134 -6.02 -7.93 22.21
C THR A 134 -5.24 -9.24 22.21
N ARG A 135 -5.20 -9.93 21.07
CA ARG A 135 -4.24 -11.01 20.86
C ARG A 135 -2.85 -10.41 20.75
N CYS A 136 -2.13 -10.38 21.86
CA CYS A 136 -0.83 -9.74 21.97
C CYS A 136 0.29 -10.66 21.49
N CYS A 137 1.22 -10.14 20.69
CA CYS A 137 2.46 -10.82 20.32
C CYS A 137 3.60 -10.63 21.35
N ASN A 138 3.32 -9.90 22.44
CA ASN A 138 4.29 -9.52 23.48
C ASN A 138 5.56 -8.85 22.92
N LEU A 139 5.39 -8.04 21.87
CA LEU A 139 6.48 -7.28 21.26
C LEU A 139 7.00 -6.23 22.24
N ASN A 140 8.30 -6.27 22.49
CA ASN A 140 9.03 -5.19 23.14
C ASN A 140 9.33 -4.09 22.11
N THR A 141 9.30 -2.85 22.55
CA THR A 141 9.53 -1.68 21.71
C THR A 141 10.73 -0.89 22.18
N LEU A 142 11.47 -0.32 21.24
CA LEU A 142 12.46 0.72 21.50
C LEU A 142 11.89 2.05 21.01
N ASP A 143 11.43 2.87 21.95
CA ASP A 143 10.65 4.07 21.65
C ASP A 143 11.55 5.32 21.56
N ALA A 144 12.51 5.26 20.64
CA ALA A 144 13.50 6.32 20.41
C ALA A 144 12.91 7.59 19.75
N VAL A 145 11.82 7.44 19.00
CA VAL A 145 11.14 8.53 18.31
C VAL A 145 9.64 8.40 18.52
N GLN A 146 8.99 9.51 18.83
CA GLN A 146 7.54 9.60 19.01
C GLN A 146 6.94 10.45 17.89
N GLN A 147 5.75 10.01 17.44
CA GLN A 147 5.01 10.57 16.32
C GLN A 147 5.67 10.31 14.96
N CYS A 148 4.87 10.33 13.89
CA CYS A 148 5.33 10.21 12.52
C CYS A 148 5.10 11.53 11.76
N GLY A 149 5.97 11.85 10.80
CA GLY A 149 5.79 13.02 9.95
C GLY A 149 4.75 12.84 8.84
N PHE A 150 4.18 11.64 8.69
CA PHE A 150 3.10 11.36 7.76
C PHE A 150 1.71 11.54 8.39
N GLY A 151 0.80 12.12 7.60
CA GLY A 151 -0.59 12.39 7.95
C GLY A 151 -1.55 11.26 7.58
N CYS A 152 -1.17 9.98 7.71
CA CYS A 152 -2.03 8.88 7.26
C CYS A 152 -3.37 8.88 8.00
N SER A 153 -4.49 8.86 7.27
CA SER A 153 -5.85 8.96 7.82
C SER A 153 -6.21 7.82 8.78
N TYR A 154 -5.50 6.70 8.70
CA TYR A 154 -5.68 5.49 9.52
C TYR A 154 -4.59 5.32 10.58
N CYS A 155 -3.74 6.33 10.79
CA CYS A 155 -2.58 6.21 11.69
C CYS A 155 -3.01 6.13 13.15
N SER A 156 -2.71 5.01 13.82
CA SER A 156 -2.95 4.86 15.25
C SER A 156 -2.01 5.71 16.11
N ILE A 157 -0.79 6.00 15.65
CA ILE A 157 0.22 6.78 16.37
C ILE A 157 -0.32 8.19 16.70
N GLN A 158 -1.07 8.79 15.77
CA GLN A 158 -1.65 10.13 15.95
C GLN A 158 -2.72 10.20 17.06
N SER A 159 -3.30 9.05 17.45
CA SER A 159 -4.22 8.97 18.59
C SER A 159 -3.49 9.05 19.93
N PHE A 160 -2.20 8.72 19.98
CA PHE A 160 -1.38 8.72 21.20
C PHE A 160 -0.52 9.98 21.33
N TYR A 161 -0.06 10.54 20.22
CA TYR A 161 0.82 11.71 20.19
C TYR A 161 0.16 12.85 19.43
N HIS A 162 0.12 14.03 20.05
CA HIS A 162 -0.54 15.22 19.52
C HIS A 162 0.44 16.37 19.28
N GLY A 163 -0.04 17.39 18.56
CA GLY A 163 0.68 18.65 18.36
C GLY A 163 1.55 18.72 17.11
N ASN A 164 1.42 17.77 16.17
CA ASN A 164 2.15 17.76 14.89
C ASN A 164 3.68 17.94 15.08
N GLN A 165 4.22 17.42 16.17
CA GLN A 165 5.64 17.46 16.51
C GLN A 165 6.17 16.03 16.60
N VAL A 166 7.30 15.79 15.95
CA VAL A 166 8.07 14.55 16.08
C VAL A 166 9.12 14.75 17.15
N ARG A 167 9.16 13.86 18.14
CA ARG A 167 10.05 13.98 19.30
C ARG A 167 11.09 12.88 19.27
N PHE A 168 12.35 13.26 19.22
CA PHE A 168 13.50 12.38 19.34
C PHE A 168 13.93 12.34 20.80
N VAL A 169 14.21 11.16 21.33
CA VAL A 169 14.85 11.02 22.63
C VAL A 169 16.27 11.59 22.55
N ARG A 170 16.58 12.56 23.41
CA ARG A 170 17.93 13.11 23.54
C ARG A 170 18.89 12.04 24.04
N ASP A 171 20.16 12.13 23.67
CA ASP A 171 21.23 11.24 24.16
C ASP A 171 20.93 9.75 23.94
N LEU A 172 20.32 9.40 22.79
CA LEU A 172 19.95 8.02 22.47
C LEU A 172 21.10 7.03 22.64
N ALA A 173 22.32 7.40 22.19
CA ALA A 173 23.50 6.55 22.34
C ALA A 173 23.78 6.19 23.81
N LEU A 174 23.72 7.17 24.72
CA LEU A 174 23.90 6.96 26.15
C LEU A 174 22.80 6.04 26.72
N HIS A 175 21.56 6.22 26.30
CA HIS A 175 20.46 5.35 26.74
C HIS A 175 20.64 3.90 26.25
N LEU A 176 21.18 3.69 25.05
CA LEU A 176 21.48 2.37 24.50
C LEU A 176 22.69 1.70 25.17
N GLU A 177 23.73 2.47 25.50
CA GLU A 177 24.90 1.97 26.23
C GLU A 177 24.54 1.47 27.64
N ASN A 178 23.57 2.13 28.28
CA ASN A 178 23.08 1.73 29.60
C ASN A 178 21.96 0.68 29.55
N LEU A 179 21.61 0.16 28.37
CA LEU A 179 20.51 -0.78 28.22
C LEU A 179 20.94 -2.21 28.56
N GLU A 180 20.39 -2.76 29.63
CA GLU A 180 20.58 -4.16 29.99
C GLU A 180 19.58 -5.05 29.23
N LEU A 181 20.12 -5.95 28.40
CA LEU A 181 19.36 -6.93 27.64
C LEU A 181 19.73 -8.34 28.08
N ASP A 182 18.72 -9.20 28.13
CA ASP A 182 18.88 -10.63 28.40
C ASP A 182 19.56 -11.33 27.22
N THR A 183 20.83 -11.69 27.38
CA THR A 183 21.65 -12.30 26.33
C THR A 183 21.40 -13.80 26.14
N ASP A 184 20.66 -14.44 27.05
CA ASP A 184 20.49 -15.90 27.05
C ASP A 184 19.37 -16.36 26.11
N ARG A 185 18.64 -15.42 25.50
CA ARG A 185 17.58 -15.71 24.53
C ARG A 185 17.55 -14.71 23.38
N PRO A 186 17.04 -15.12 22.21
CA PRO A 186 16.72 -14.18 21.14
C PRO A 186 15.68 -13.15 21.62
N ILE A 187 15.98 -11.87 21.44
CA ILE A 187 15.06 -10.77 21.73
C ILE A 187 14.55 -10.19 20.41
N HIS A 188 13.25 -9.98 20.32
CA HIS A 188 12.61 -9.28 19.22
C HIS A 188 12.15 -7.89 19.70
N ILE A 189 12.71 -6.84 19.08
CA ILE A 189 12.45 -5.44 19.44
C ILE A 189 11.91 -4.72 18.21
N GLY A 190 10.73 -4.11 18.36
CA GLY A 190 10.15 -3.24 17.34
C GLY A 190 10.57 -1.78 17.52
N THR A 191 10.95 -1.11 16.44
CA THR A 191 11.35 0.32 16.45
C THR A 191 10.31 1.24 15.82
N GLY A 192 9.21 0.69 15.31
CA GLY A 192 8.19 1.41 14.53
C GLY A 192 6.80 1.49 15.18
N GLN A 193 6.69 1.30 16.49
CA GLN A 193 5.38 1.30 17.18
C GLN A 193 4.94 2.70 17.61
N SER A 194 5.90 3.58 17.91
CA SER A 194 5.68 4.97 18.33
C SER A 194 6.01 5.98 17.23
N SER A 195 6.61 5.54 16.12
CA SER A 195 7.03 6.34 14.96
C SER A 195 7.24 5.44 13.73
N ASP A 196 7.61 5.99 12.57
CA ASP A 196 8.14 5.26 11.41
C ASP A 196 9.67 5.35 11.39
N SER A 197 10.38 4.26 11.72
CA SER A 197 11.85 4.27 11.80
C SER A 197 12.53 4.38 10.44
N LEU A 198 11.90 3.92 9.36
CA LEU A 198 12.45 4.00 8.01
C LEU A 198 12.42 5.44 7.48
N MET A 199 11.40 6.21 7.85
CA MET A 199 11.29 7.62 7.48
C MET A 199 12.52 8.44 7.95
N TRP A 200 13.09 8.10 9.11
CA TRP A 200 14.16 8.89 9.73
C TRP A 200 15.56 8.44 9.32
N GLY A 201 15.72 7.18 8.89
CA GLY A 201 17.01 6.64 8.46
C GLY A 201 18.08 6.71 9.56
N ASN A 202 19.32 7.01 9.18
CA ASN A 202 20.46 7.14 10.10
C ASN A 202 20.61 8.56 10.67
N ARG A 203 19.49 9.21 10.99
CA ARG A 203 19.53 10.49 11.68
C ARG A 203 20.00 10.36 13.11
#